data_AF-A0A7G9FMG1-F1
#
_entry.id   AF-A0A7G9FMG1-F1
#
_cell.length_a   1.000
_cell.length_b   1.000
_cell.length_c   1.000
_cell.angle_alpha   90.00
_cell.angle_beta   90.00
_cell.angle_gamma   90.00
#
_symmetry.space_group_name_H-M   'P 1'
#
loop_
_entity.id
_entity.type
_entity.pdbx_description
1 polymer ?
#
loop_
_entity_poly.entity_id
_entity_poly.type
_entity_poly.pdbx_seq_one_letter_code
_entity_poly.pdbx_strand_id
1 'polypeptide(L)'
;MKRFWIFPVLVAVLVTITFFLGRNPVKTIDESDALATCSDAFAANIRSRMNGDDVIITVGGGSTEEFGYTFYVSDNMHLMVEGEFLRSLLLCSVQRYPDGTVLIMKGDNSISLAVGSDKAMVNKKTEVELGDAVYVDEAEDKLMVPIDKIAEYLSYEVDYYVDQKWVDLARLPDETPLPEKYDMRDYGRVSPVRDQGRYGTCWAFASLGALETTLLPMEEDIFSVDHMSMCNSYALDVNSGGEHTMSIAYLAAWQGPVLEKDDPYGDGMSDPNLTAEKHLEEALIINGREDETIKSAIFRYGAIETSIYSALEYVDSYSMYYSSEYAAYYYDGDETPNHDVVVVGWDDNFPKENFTIQPEGDGAFICKNSWGEEFGDDGYFYVSYYDTKICRKSVVYTRIGDKDNYDKIYQTDKLGWVGQLGFSKEDAYFSNVYEAGKNENLAAVSFYATDKDTEFEVYVVRHFDGVDSFKNREFVTSGSMQYAGYYTVDFPEEIELDDNERYAVVVKIKTPGAVHPIAIEYNADERTASFDISDGEGYISLYGEMWHRAETSEKCNVCLKAFTNKRK
;
A
#
# COMPACT_ATOMS: atom_id res chain seq x y z
N MET A 1 11.45 -6.05 -82.91
CA MET A 1 10.13 -6.33 -83.55
C MET A 1 9.05 -5.90 -82.56
N LYS A 2 8.13 -5.00 -82.96
CA LYS A 2 6.66 -5.22 -83.04
C LYS A 2 6.04 -5.73 -81.71
N ARG A 3 5.45 -4.85 -80.89
CA ARG A 3 4.04 -4.30 -80.91
C ARG A 3 3.05 -5.23 -80.18
N PHE A 4 2.45 -4.84 -79.04
CA PHE A 4 1.41 -3.81 -78.76
C PHE A 4 -0.03 -4.21 -79.09
N TRP A 5 -0.90 -4.29 -78.05
CA TRP A 5 -2.35 -3.98 -77.92
C TRP A 5 -2.58 -3.83 -76.38
N ILE A 6 -3.00 -2.72 -75.74
CA ILE A 6 -4.14 -1.77 -75.86
C ILE A 6 -5.47 -2.44 -75.41
N PHE A 7 -5.98 -2.21 -74.17
CA PHE A 7 -6.91 -1.15 -73.67
C PHE A 7 -8.31 -1.13 -74.36
N PRO A 8 -9.43 -0.62 -73.76
CA PRO A 8 -9.62 0.17 -72.52
C PRO A 8 -10.69 -0.41 -71.55
N VAL A 9 -11.10 0.20 -70.41
CA VAL A 9 -11.92 1.43 -70.14
C VAL A 9 -11.73 1.82 -68.65
N LEU A 10 -11.60 3.05 -68.14
CA LEU A 10 -11.83 4.45 -68.60
C LEU A 10 -13.22 5.08 -68.32
N VAL A 11 -13.43 5.63 -67.11
CA VAL A 11 -14.33 6.80 -66.89
C VAL A 11 -13.61 7.85 -66.04
N ALA A 12 -13.36 9.01 -66.64
CA ALA A 12 -13.13 10.27 -65.97
C ALA A 12 -14.07 11.31 -66.61
N VAL A 13 -14.56 12.26 -65.81
CA VAL A 13 -15.36 13.41 -66.26
C VAL A 13 -14.58 14.64 -65.77
N LEU A 14 -13.78 15.31 -66.61
CA LEU A 14 -14.16 16.45 -67.47
C LEU A 14 -14.97 17.51 -66.70
N VAL A 15 -14.58 18.79 -66.70
CA VAL A 15 -14.57 19.67 -67.88
C VAL A 15 -13.34 20.59 -67.96
N THR A 16 -12.94 20.92 -69.19
CA THR A 16 -11.78 21.75 -69.56
C THR A 16 -12.10 23.24 -69.79
N ILE A 17 -11.22 24.12 -69.26
CA ILE A 17 -10.53 25.25 -69.93
C ILE A 17 -11.37 26.26 -70.76
N THR A 18 -11.23 27.57 -70.49
CA THR A 18 -10.69 28.54 -71.50
C THR A 18 -10.25 29.92 -70.99
N PHE A 19 -8.97 30.22 -71.29
CA PHE A 19 -8.34 31.51 -71.68
C PHE A 19 -8.04 32.70 -70.72
N PHE A 20 -6.76 33.11 -70.84
CA PHE A 20 -6.13 34.43 -70.69
C PHE A 20 -5.62 34.97 -69.33
N LEU A 21 -4.34 35.38 -69.40
CA LEU A 21 -3.55 36.29 -68.53
C LEU A 21 -3.04 35.77 -67.17
N GLY A 22 -1.72 35.93 -66.96
CA GLY A 22 -1.06 35.81 -65.65
C GLY A 22 0.00 34.72 -65.56
N ARG A 23 1.26 35.03 -65.87
CA ARG A 23 2.40 34.29 -65.29
C ARG A 23 2.55 34.74 -63.83
N ASN A 24 2.39 33.82 -62.89
CA ASN A 24 2.98 33.92 -61.55
C ASN A 24 3.82 32.66 -61.30
N PRO A 25 4.94 32.74 -60.56
CA PRO A 25 5.78 31.59 -60.30
C PRO A 25 5.07 30.60 -59.36
N VAL A 26 5.27 29.31 -59.61
CA VAL A 26 4.98 28.27 -58.61
C VAL A 26 5.89 28.53 -57.43
N LYS A 27 5.32 28.83 -56.26
CA LYS A 27 6.05 28.69 -55.00
C LYS A 27 6.31 27.20 -54.79
N THR A 28 7.58 26.83 -54.64
CA THR A 28 7.92 25.65 -53.85
C THR A 28 7.30 25.82 -52.46
N ILE A 29 6.57 24.80 -52.03
CA ILE A 29 6.16 24.64 -50.63
C ILE A 29 7.33 23.88 -49.98
N ASP A 30 7.82 24.35 -48.84
CA ASP A 30 8.79 23.58 -48.06
C ASP A 30 8.10 22.31 -47.53
N GLU A 31 8.51 21.16 -48.05
CA GLU A 31 7.93 19.86 -47.69
C GLU A 31 8.22 19.49 -46.22
N SER A 32 9.24 20.11 -45.59
CA SER A 32 9.56 19.90 -44.17
C SER A 32 8.43 20.33 -43.25
N ASP A 33 7.94 21.56 -43.41
CA ASP A 33 6.99 22.16 -42.47
C ASP A 33 5.59 21.54 -42.64
N ALA A 34 5.27 21.13 -43.86
CA ALA A 34 4.02 20.44 -44.19
C ALA A 34 4.01 18.98 -43.73
N LEU A 35 5.15 18.27 -43.74
CA LEU A 35 5.24 16.95 -43.09
C LEU A 35 5.20 17.08 -41.57
N ALA A 36 5.93 18.03 -40.99
CA ALA A 36 5.93 18.27 -39.54
C ALA A 36 4.53 18.58 -39.01
N THR A 37 3.83 19.56 -39.59
CA THR A 37 2.43 19.84 -39.19
C THR A 37 1.46 18.69 -39.43
N CYS A 38 1.75 17.79 -40.38
CA CYS A 38 0.96 16.58 -40.59
C CYS A 38 1.24 15.51 -39.51
N SER A 39 2.51 15.32 -39.11
CA SER A 39 2.87 14.45 -37.98
C SER A 39 2.35 14.99 -36.66
N ASP A 40 2.41 16.30 -36.42
CA ASP A 40 1.96 16.93 -35.18
C ASP A 40 0.43 16.82 -35.04
N ALA A 41 -0.32 17.03 -36.13
CA ALA A 41 -1.76 16.85 -36.16
C ALA A 41 -2.17 15.37 -36.00
N PHE A 42 -1.36 14.43 -36.50
CA PHE A 42 -1.57 12.99 -36.32
C PHE A 42 -1.29 12.56 -34.87
N ALA A 43 -0.16 12.99 -34.29
CA ALA A 43 0.19 12.76 -32.89
C ALA A 43 -0.85 13.37 -31.93
N ALA A 44 -1.33 14.58 -32.21
CA ALA A 44 -2.44 15.18 -31.46
C ALA A 44 -3.76 14.38 -31.58
N ASN A 45 -4.04 13.76 -32.73
CA ASN A 45 -5.21 12.89 -32.88
C ASN A 45 -5.08 11.62 -32.02
N ILE A 46 -3.87 11.01 -31.97
CA ILE A 46 -3.62 9.83 -31.15
C ILE A 46 -3.73 10.18 -29.67
N ARG A 47 -3.05 11.23 -29.18
CA ARG A 47 -3.18 11.69 -27.79
C ARG A 47 -4.64 11.98 -27.40
N SER A 48 -5.39 12.66 -28.26
CA SER A 48 -6.82 12.93 -28.03
C SER A 48 -7.71 11.66 -27.98
N ARG A 49 -7.22 10.50 -28.43
CA ARG A 49 -7.92 9.20 -28.27
C ARG A 49 -7.41 8.41 -27.08
N MET A 50 -6.10 8.48 -26.81
CA MET A 50 -5.39 7.71 -25.78
C MET A 50 -5.38 8.36 -24.40
N ASN A 51 -5.77 9.62 -24.28
CA ASN A 51 -5.88 10.37 -23.01
C ASN A 51 -7.35 10.70 -22.70
N GLY A 52 -8.27 9.81 -23.06
CA GLY A 52 -9.70 9.96 -22.77
C GLY A 52 -10.26 8.69 -22.16
N ASP A 53 -11.35 8.85 -21.41
CA ASP A 53 -11.88 7.96 -20.37
C ASP A 53 -12.22 6.49 -20.77
N ASP A 54 -12.05 6.10 -22.04
CA ASP A 54 -12.34 4.74 -22.54
C ASP A 54 -11.06 3.96 -22.94
N VAL A 55 -9.92 4.23 -22.31
CA VAL A 55 -8.64 3.59 -22.67
C VAL A 55 -8.36 2.41 -21.75
N ILE A 56 -8.30 1.22 -22.34
CA ILE A 56 -7.99 -0.02 -21.64
C ILE A 56 -6.47 -0.17 -21.62
N ILE A 57 -5.88 -0.32 -20.44
CA ILE A 57 -4.56 -0.93 -20.31
C ILE A 57 -4.75 -2.37 -19.86
N THR A 58 -3.98 -3.31 -20.43
CA THR A 58 -3.85 -4.66 -19.90
C THR A 58 -2.44 -4.95 -19.43
N VAL A 59 -2.29 -5.77 -18.39
CA VAL A 59 -1.01 -6.28 -17.91
C VAL A 59 -1.09 -7.80 -17.89
N GLY A 60 -0.28 -8.47 -18.71
CA GLY A 60 -0.31 -9.94 -18.84
C GLY A 60 -1.67 -10.53 -19.22
N GLY A 61 -2.55 -9.75 -19.87
CA GLY A 61 -3.90 -10.15 -20.28
C GLY A 61 -5.05 -9.83 -19.31
N GLY A 62 -4.81 -9.13 -18.18
CA GLY A 62 -5.86 -8.59 -17.30
C GLY A 62 -6.01 -7.07 -17.44
N SER A 63 -7.24 -6.53 -17.39
CA SER A 63 -7.52 -5.07 -17.52
C SER A 63 -7.19 -4.30 -16.25
N THR A 64 -6.79 -3.03 -16.40
CA THR A 64 -6.50 -2.12 -15.27
C THR A 64 -7.65 -1.18 -14.91
N GLU A 65 -8.76 -1.17 -15.66
CA GLU A 65 -9.88 -0.22 -15.47
C GLU A 65 -10.48 -0.27 -14.06
N GLU A 66 -10.38 -1.42 -13.38
CA GLU A 66 -10.89 -1.62 -12.01
C GLU A 66 -9.97 -1.06 -10.91
N PHE A 67 -8.74 -0.65 -11.23
CA PHE A 67 -7.71 -0.28 -10.23
C PHE A 67 -7.46 1.23 -10.08
N GLY A 68 -8.10 2.08 -10.89
CA GLY A 68 -8.09 3.55 -10.69
C GLY A 68 -6.77 4.28 -10.95
N TYR A 69 -5.79 3.65 -11.63
CA TYR A 69 -4.50 4.30 -11.95
C TYR A 69 -4.61 5.38 -13.02
N THR A 70 -3.95 6.52 -12.81
CA THR A 70 -3.75 7.54 -13.83
C THR A 70 -2.70 7.08 -14.85
N PHE A 71 -2.98 7.31 -16.11
CA PHE A 71 -2.03 7.16 -17.20
C PHE A 71 -2.35 8.16 -18.31
N TYR A 72 -1.36 8.56 -19.10
CA TYR A 72 -1.58 9.38 -20.28
C TYR A 72 -0.43 9.26 -21.27
N VAL A 73 -0.70 9.51 -22.56
CA VAL A 73 0.33 9.63 -23.59
C VAL A 73 0.86 11.06 -23.67
N SER A 74 2.16 11.21 -23.47
CA SER A 74 2.91 12.47 -23.46
C SER A 74 2.96 13.17 -24.82
N ASP A 75 3.37 14.43 -24.83
CA ASP A 75 3.65 15.20 -26.06
C ASP A 75 4.71 14.55 -26.96
N ASN A 76 5.64 13.80 -26.38
CA ASN A 76 6.66 13.01 -27.11
C ASN A 76 6.17 11.60 -27.50
N MET A 77 4.88 11.30 -27.31
CA MET A 77 4.22 10.04 -27.67
C MET A 77 4.67 8.82 -26.83
N HIS A 78 4.96 9.02 -25.54
CA HIS A 78 5.23 7.94 -24.59
C HIS A 78 4.10 7.81 -23.56
N LEU A 79 3.75 6.58 -23.19
CA LEU A 79 2.83 6.30 -22.09
C LEU A 79 3.51 6.60 -20.74
N MET A 80 2.97 7.58 -20.05
CA MET A 80 3.30 7.94 -18.67
C MET A 80 2.35 7.17 -17.75
N VAL A 81 2.92 6.46 -16.77
CA VAL A 81 2.17 5.71 -15.74
C VAL A 81 2.59 6.14 -14.35
N GLU A 82 1.67 5.98 -13.38
CA GLU A 82 1.98 6.15 -11.97
C GLU A 82 3.04 5.15 -11.47
N GLY A 83 3.86 5.58 -10.51
CA GLY A 83 4.75 4.70 -9.77
C GLY A 83 4.01 3.60 -9.01
N GLU A 84 2.78 3.86 -8.56
CA GLU A 84 1.96 2.83 -7.91
C GLU A 84 1.60 1.70 -8.87
N PHE A 85 1.22 2.00 -10.12
CA PHE A 85 0.95 0.98 -11.14
C PHE A 85 2.14 0.02 -11.33
N LEU A 86 3.38 0.53 -11.27
CA LEU A 86 4.59 -0.30 -11.33
C LEU A 86 4.75 -1.19 -10.08
N ARG A 87 4.46 -0.64 -8.89
CA ARG A 87 4.51 -1.35 -7.61
C ARG A 87 3.40 -2.41 -7.49
N SER A 88 2.18 -2.07 -7.88
CA SER A 88 0.97 -2.88 -7.69
C SER A 88 0.84 -4.00 -8.71
N LEU A 89 0.89 -3.69 -10.01
CA LEU A 89 0.59 -4.63 -11.09
C LEU A 89 1.83 -5.27 -11.73
N LEU A 90 2.94 -4.54 -11.81
CA LEU A 90 4.20 -5.05 -12.35
C LEU A 90 5.11 -5.65 -11.27
N LEU A 91 4.70 -5.61 -10.00
CA LEU A 91 5.41 -6.17 -8.84
C LEU A 91 6.81 -5.57 -8.61
N CYS A 92 7.03 -4.32 -8.99
CA CYS A 92 8.31 -3.64 -8.82
C CYS A 92 8.50 -3.11 -7.38
N SER A 93 9.74 -3.03 -6.91
CA SER A 93 10.10 -2.06 -5.87
C SER A 93 10.17 -0.68 -6.53
N VAL A 94 9.56 0.34 -5.93
CA VAL A 94 9.64 1.73 -6.39
C VAL A 94 9.99 2.60 -5.19
N GLN A 95 11.16 3.24 -5.26
CA GLN A 95 11.77 3.95 -4.13
C GLN A 95 12.09 5.38 -4.54
N ARG A 96 11.68 6.36 -3.75
CA ARG A 96 12.03 7.79 -3.91
C ARG A 96 13.09 8.15 -2.87
N TYR A 97 14.01 9.05 -3.20
CA TYR A 97 15.06 9.55 -2.32
C TYR A 97 15.00 11.08 -2.20
N PRO A 98 15.41 11.69 -1.07
CA PRO A 98 15.32 13.14 -0.86
C PRO A 98 16.10 14.01 -1.85
N ASP A 99 17.09 13.45 -2.56
CA ASP A 99 17.85 14.16 -3.60
C ASP A 99 17.15 14.18 -4.97
N GLY A 100 15.94 13.61 -5.06
CA GLY A 100 15.16 13.45 -6.28
C GLY A 100 15.46 12.18 -7.05
N THR A 101 16.37 11.31 -6.58
CA THR A 101 16.61 9.99 -7.18
C THR A 101 15.38 9.12 -7.02
N VAL A 102 15.07 8.34 -8.05
CA VAL A 102 14.06 7.29 -8.03
C VAL A 102 14.74 5.98 -8.44
N LEU A 103 14.52 4.92 -7.67
CA LEU A 103 15.03 3.58 -7.95
C LEU A 103 13.85 2.63 -8.16
N ILE A 104 13.74 2.09 -9.36
CA ILE A 104 12.78 1.04 -9.70
C ILE A 104 13.55 -0.28 -9.81
N MET A 105 13.06 -1.34 -9.17
CA MET A 105 13.68 -2.67 -9.22
C MET A 105 12.65 -3.76 -9.51
N LYS A 106 13.08 -4.79 -10.22
CA LYS A 106 12.30 -6.01 -10.46
C LYS A 106 13.25 -7.16 -10.80
N GLY A 107 13.12 -8.28 -10.09
CA GLY A 107 14.14 -9.33 -10.14
C GLY A 107 15.53 -8.76 -9.82
N ASP A 108 16.53 -9.17 -10.58
CA ASP A 108 17.89 -8.62 -10.50
C ASP A 108 18.08 -7.27 -11.24
N ASN A 109 17.04 -6.78 -11.94
CA ASN A 109 17.12 -5.53 -12.68
C ASN A 109 16.84 -4.32 -11.78
N SER A 110 17.60 -3.26 -12.00
CA SER A 110 17.50 -1.97 -11.32
C SER A 110 17.58 -0.83 -12.34
N ILE A 111 16.73 0.18 -12.15
CA ILE A 111 16.60 1.34 -13.02
C ILE A 111 16.63 2.57 -12.12
N SER A 112 17.76 3.28 -12.14
CA SER A 112 17.91 4.55 -11.42
C SER A 112 17.53 5.70 -12.34
N LEU A 113 16.67 6.58 -11.84
CA LEU A 113 16.05 7.73 -12.48
C LEU A 113 16.26 8.95 -11.58
N ALA A 114 15.96 10.14 -12.08
CA ALA A 114 15.86 11.34 -11.24
C ALA A 114 14.66 12.19 -11.65
N VAL A 115 13.98 12.78 -10.67
CA VAL A 115 12.90 13.75 -10.92
C VAL A 115 13.44 14.95 -11.71
N GLY A 116 12.79 15.29 -12.81
CA GLY A 116 13.24 16.30 -13.77
C GLY A 116 14.24 15.79 -14.82
N SER A 117 14.64 14.52 -14.79
CA SER A 117 15.55 13.89 -15.78
C SER A 117 14.80 13.09 -16.83
N ASP A 118 15.21 13.23 -18.09
CA ASP A 118 14.81 12.41 -19.24
C ASP A 118 15.77 11.24 -19.50
N LYS A 119 16.59 10.88 -18.51
CA LYS A 119 17.60 9.81 -18.56
C LYS A 119 17.44 8.82 -17.42
N ALA A 120 17.67 7.55 -17.74
CA ALA A 120 17.76 6.44 -16.79
C ALA A 120 19.14 5.76 -16.82
N MET A 121 19.55 5.20 -15.69
CA MET A 121 20.73 4.35 -15.54
C MET A 121 20.30 2.93 -15.15
N VAL A 122 20.30 2.02 -16.12
CA VAL A 122 19.95 0.61 -15.92
C VAL A 122 21.16 -0.18 -15.43
N ASN A 123 20.95 -0.97 -14.37
CA ASN A 123 21.92 -1.90 -13.78
C ASN A 123 23.30 -1.27 -13.48
N LYS A 124 23.30 0.04 -13.16
CA LYS A 124 24.48 0.89 -12.90
C LYS A 124 25.50 0.87 -14.06
N LYS A 125 25.07 0.59 -15.30
CA LYS A 125 25.92 0.31 -16.47
C LYS A 125 25.47 0.97 -17.77
N THR A 126 24.16 1.00 -18.04
CA THR A 126 23.60 1.43 -19.33
C THR A 126 22.77 2.70 -19.14
N GLU A 127 23.17 3.79 -19.78
CA GLU A 127 22.32 4.99 -19.86
C GLU A 127 21.27 4.81 -20.96
N VAL A 128 20.01 5.14 -20.65
CA VAL A 128 18.85 5.06 -21.55
C VAL A 128 18.21 6.44 -21.63
N GLU A 129 18.00 6.94 -22.85
CA GLU A 129 17.26 8.18 -23.11
C GLU A 129 15.75 7.89 -23.07
N LEU A 130 15.03 8.54 -22.16
CA LEU A 130 13.58 8.40 -21.98
C LEU A 130 12.80 9.30 -22.94
N GLY A 131 13.31 10.51 -23.18
CA GLY A 131 12.67 11.51 -24.05
C GLY A 131 11.50 12.29 -23.41
N ASP A 132 10.96 11.80 -22.29
CA ASP A 132 10.16 12.58 -21.34
C ASP A 132 10.84 12.55 -19.97
N ALA A 133 10.68 13.63 -19.21
CA ALA A 133 11.19 13.71 -17.84
C ALA A 133 10.29 12.91 -16.88
N VAL A 134 10.91 12.17 -15.96
CA VAL A 134 10.23 11.65 -14.76
C VAL A 134 9.84 12.83 -13.88
N TYR A 135 8.62 12.87 -13.35
CA TYR A 135 8.17 13.94 -12.46
C TYR A 135 7.24 13.42 -11.36
N VAL A 136 6.92 14.29 -10.39
CA VAL A 136 5.89 14.03 -9.37
C VAL A 136 4.77 15.04 -9.60
N ASP A 137 3.52 14.59 -9.65
CA ASP A 137 2.36 15.46 -9.62
C ASP A 137 2.19 16.02 -8.20
N GLU A 138 2.50 17.31 -8.01
CA GLU A 138 2.45 17.97 -6.70
C GLU A 138 1.05 18.03 -6.08
N ALA A 139 -0.03 17.84 -6.86
CA ALA A 139 -1.40 17.85 -6.33
C ALA A 139 -1.79 16.53 -5.66
N GLU A 140 -1.18 15.42 -6.08
CA GLU A 140 -1.56 14.04 -5.72
C GLU A 140 -0.38 13.23 -5.13
N ASP A 141 0.81 13.83 -5.04
CA ASP A 141 2.13 13.19 -4.79
C ASP A 141 2.50 11.99 -5.70
N LYS A 142 1.86 11.91 -6.88
CA LYS A 142 2.01 10.79 -7.82
C LYS A 142 3.28 10.90 -8.65
N LEU A 143 4.22 10.00 -8.43
CA LEU A 143 5.37 9.79 -9.33
C LEU A 143 4.88 9.32 -10.71
N MET A 144 5.30 9.97 -11.79
CA MET A 144 4.94 9.64 -13.17
C MET A 144 6.18 9.27 -14.00
N VAL A 145 6.13 8.13 -14.69
CA VAL A 145 7.28 7.50 -15.37
C VAL A 145 6.93 7.07 -16.81
N PRO A 146 7.78 7.33 -17.82
CA PRO A 146 7.56 6.85 -19.20
C PRO A 146 7.85 5.35 -19.33
N ILE A 147 6.80 4.51 -19.28
CA ILE A 147 6.95 3.04 -19.18
C ILE A 147 7.57 2.41 -20.43
N ASP A 148 7.28 2.92 -21.63
CA ASP A 148 7.77 2.37 -22.92
C ASP A 148 9.29 2.22 -23.01
N LYS A 149 10.01 3.04 -22.24
CA LYS A 149 11.47 3.15 -22.26
C LYS A 149 12.15 2.25 -21.26
N ILE A 150 11.39 1.75 -20.29
CA ILE A 150 11.89 0.96 -19.17
C ILE A 150 11.26 -0.43 -19.09
N ALA A 151 10.13 -0.67 -19.77
CA ALA A 151 9.39 -1.93 -19.75
C ALA A 151 10.26 -3.16 -20.08
N GLU A 152 11.16 -3.08 -21.06
CA GLU A 152 12.04 -4.21 -21.43
C GLU A 152 12.94 -4.65 -20.25
N TYR A 153 13.40 -3.71 -19.43
CA TYR A 153 14.20 -3.98 -18.24
C TYR A 153 13.37 -4.44 -17.04
N LEU A 154 12.04 -4.29 -17.12
CA LEU A 154 11.07 -4.86 -16.20
C LEU A 154 10.48 -6.19 -16.72
N SER A 155 11.03 -6.76 -17.80
CA SER A 155 10.52 -7.97 -18.46
C SER A 155 9.09 -7.82 -19.03
N TYR A 156 8.77 -6.64 -19.58
CA TYR A 156 7.53 -6.36 -20.31
C TYR A 156 7.82 -5.80 -21.72
N GLU A 157 6.95 -6.08 -22.69
CA GLU A 157 6.84 -5.38 -23.97
C GLU A 157 5.54 -4.56 -24.00
N VAL A 158 5.56 -3.37 -24.62
CA VAL A 158 4.39 -2.46 -24.66
C VAL A 158 3.83 -2.38 -26.08
N ASP A 159 2.63 -2.93 -26.28
CA ASP A 159 1.92 -2.98 -27.56
C ASP A 159 0.77 -1.96 -27.61
N TYR A 160 0.67 -1.22 -28.72
CA TYR A 160 -0.30 -0.14 -28.91
C TYR A 160 -1.37 -0.45 -29.96
N TYR A 161 -2.62 -0.52 -29.53
CA TYR A 161 -3.81 -0.72 -30.36
C TYR A 161 -4.68 0.54 -30.41
N VAL A 162 -4.13 1.61 -31.00
CA VAL A 162 -4.70 2.97 -31.00
C VAL A 162 -6.16 3.06 -31.51
N ASP A 163 -6.53 2.31 -32.54
CA ASP A 163 -7.92 2.30 -33.05
C ASP A 163 -8.90 1.55 -32.13
N GLN A 164 -8.39 0.77 -31.18
CA GLN A 164 -9.14 0.05 -30.14
C GLN A 164 -9.06 0.74 -28.77
N LYS A 165 -8.33 1.87 -28.66
CA LYS A 165 -7.99 2.53 -27.38
C LYS A 165 -7.38 1.58 -26.35
N TRP A 166 -6.49 0.69 -26.80
CA TRP A 166 -5.94 -0.36 -25.94
C TRP A 166 -4.40 -0.34 -25.95
N VAL A 167 -3.79 -0.49 -24.78
CA VAL A 167 -2.36 -0.76 -24.60
C VAL A 167 -2.21 -2.09 -23.86
N ASP A 168 -1.33 -2.97 -24.31
CA ASP A 168 -1.00 -4.23 -23.61
C ASP A 168 0.45 -4.21 -23.13
N LEU A 169 0.66 -4.44 -21.84
CA LEU A 169 1.96 -4.74 -21.26
C LEU A 169 2.10 -6.26 -21.17
N ALA A 170 2.66 -6.83 -22.22
CA ALA A 170 2.86 -8.27 -22.37
C ALA A 170 4.09 -8.73 -21.56
N ARG A 171 3.91 -9.76 -20.72
CA ARG A 171 5.01 -10.37 -19.94
C ARG A 171 5.98 -11.11 -20.83
N LEU A 172 7.27 -10.84 -20.67
CA LEU A 172 8.34 -11.57 -21.35
C LEU A 172 8.58 -12.94 -20.68
N PRO A 173 9.00 -13.99 -21.43
CA PRO A 173 9.09 -15.36 -20.90
C PRO A 173 10.15 -15.59 -19.82
N ASP A 174 11.02 -14.62 -19.58
CA ASP A 174 12.12 -14.62 -18.62
C ASP A 174 11.86 -13.70 -17.40
N GLU A 175 10.62 -13.26 -17.19
CA GLU A 175 10.21 -12.48 -16.01
C GLU A 175 10.56 -13.19 -14.68
N THR A 176 11.50 -12.63 -13.94
CA THR A 176 11.73 -12.92 -12.52
C THR A 176 11.23 -11.72 -11.69
N PRO A 177 10.19 -11.87 -10.84
CA PRO A 177 9.64 -10.74 -10.11
C PRO A 177 10.55 -10.28 -8.95
N LEU A 178 11.29 -11.22 -8.35
CA LEU A 178 12.10 -11.02 -7.14
C LEU A 178 13.53 -11.51 -7.36
N PRO A 179 14.56 -10.84 -6.80
CA PRO A 179 15.93 -11.32 -6.81
C PRO A 179 16.16 -12.49 -5.82
N GLU A 180 17.19 -13.30 -6.04
CA GLU A 180 17.60 -14.37 -5.10
C GLU A 180 18.05 -13.82 -3.73
N LYS A 181 18.49 -12.55 -3.69
CA LYS A 181 18.90 -11.86 -2.47
C LYS A 181 18.44 -10.40 -2.51
N TYR A 182 17.85 -9.94 -1.41
CA TYR A 182 17.49 -8.54 -1.20
C TYR A 182 17.76 -8.17 0.25
N ASP A 183 18.47 -7.07 0.48
CA ASP A 183 18.75 -6.53 1.81
C ASP A 183 18.43 -5.04 1.79
N MET A 184 17.44 -4.60 2.56
CA MET A 184 17.02 -3.19 2.60
C MET A 184 18.13 -2.26 3.14
N ARG A 185 19.14 -2.79 3.83
CA ARG A 185 20.31 -2.03 4.30
C ARG A 185 21.13 -1.46 3.13
N ASP A 186 21.24 -2.20 2.02
CA ASP A 186 21.96 -1.77 0.80
C ASP A 186 21.33 -0.54 0.11
N TYR A 187 20.09 -0.20 0.48
CA TYR A 187 19.28 0.88 -0.09
C TYR A 187 18.97 2.00 0.93
N GLY A 188 19.49 1.91 2.16
CA GLY A 188 19.19 2.88 3.22
C GLY A 188 17.74 2.86 3.71
N ARG A 189 17.02 1.73 3.53
CA ARG A 189 15.59 1.60 3.82
C ARG A 189 15.27 0.92 5.15
N VAL A 190 16.18 0.98 6.11
CA VAL A 190 15.99 0.33 7.43
C VAL A 190 16.26 1.35 8.52
N SER A 191 15.31 1.52 9.44
CA SER A 191 15.51 2.41 10.58
C SER A 191 16.55 1.84 11.55
N PRO A 192 17.18 2.66 12.41
CA PRO A 192 18.24 2.22 13.32
C PRO A 192 17.88 0.98 14.13
N VAL A 193 18.91 0.23 14.52
CA VAL A 193 18.78 -0.80 15.55
C VAL A 193 18.62 -0.10 16.90
N ARG A 194 17.72 -0.62 17.73
CA ARG A 194 17.41 -0.07 19.05
C ARG A 194 17.40 -1.19 20.08
N ASP A 195 17.37 -0.83 21.37
CA ASP A 195 17.43 -1.76 22.49
C ASP A 195 16.20 -1.61 23.40
N GLN A 196 15.41 -2.67 23.53
CA GLN A 196 14.28 -2.76 24.46
C GLN A 196 14.73 -2.96 25.91
N GLY A 197 15.97 -3.37 26.12
CA GLY A 197 16.55 -3.74 27.40
C GLY A 197 15.78 -4.88 28.06
N ARG A 198 15.09 -4.56 29.17
CA ARG A 198 14.40 -5.54 30.04
C ARG A 198 12.88 -5.58 29.86
N TYR A 199 12.31 -4.71 29.02
CA TYR A 199 10.88 -4.49 28.93
C TYR A 199 10.21 -5.40 27.88
N GLY A 200 8.91 -5.66 28.04
CA GLY A 200 8.11 -6.53 27.18
C GLY A 200 7.57 -5.81 25.94
N THR A 201 8.41 -5.01 25.27
CA THR A 201 8.02 -4.05 24.23
C THR A 201 8.49 -4.41 22.82
N CYS A 202 8.97 -5.64 22.60
CA CYS A 202 9.44 -6.10 21.29
C CYS A 202 8.39 -5.91 20.18
N TRP A 203 7.11 -6.16 20.47
CA TRP A 203 5.98 -5.86 19.60
C TRP A 203 6.00 -4.41 19.10
N ALA A 204 6.12 -3.42 20.00
CA ALA A 204 6.13 -2.01 19.65
C ALA A 204 7.40 -1.59 18.88
N PHE A 205 8.57 -2.18 19.21
CA PHE A 205 9.78 -2.02 18.38
C PHE A 205 9.62 -2.60 16.98
N ALA A 206 8.95 -3.75 16.85
CA ALA A 206 8.78 -4.42 15.57
C ALA A 206 7.75 -3.66 14.70
N SER A 207 6.63 -3.23 15.26
CA SER A 207 5.62 -2.43 14.56
C SER A 207 6.16 -1.09 14.08
N LEU A 208 6.79 -0.31 14.98
CA LEU A 208 7.37 0.99 14.59
C LEU A 208 8.56 0.80 13.66
N GLY A 209 9.43 -0.17 13.92
CA GLY A 209 10.56 -0.48 13.06
C GLY A 209 10.16 -0.89 11.64
N ALA A 210 9.04 -1.61 11.47
CA ALA A 210 8.47 -1.91 10.17
C ALA A 210 7.87 -0.65 9.51
N LEU A 211 7.05 0.12 10.23
CA LEU A 211 6.43 1.36 9.74
C LEU A 211 7.47 2.39 9.27
N GLU A 212 8.54 2.60 10.04
CA GLU A 212 9.65 3.50 9.70
C GLU A 212 10.32 3.09 8.36
N THR A 213 10.41 1.79 8.03
CA THR A 213 10.98 1.34 6.74
C THR A 213 10.12 1.67 5.52
N THR A 214 8.81 1.90 5.71
CA THR A 214 7.91 2.36 4.66
C THR A 214 8.12 3.83 4.34
N LEU A 215 8.47 4.65 5.34
CA LEU A 215 8.80 6.07 5.18
C LEU A 215 10.22 6.29 4.63
N LEU A 216 11.16 5.41 4.98
CA LEU A 216 12.55 5.50 4.52
C LEU A 216 12.71 5.16 3.02
N PRO A 217 13.54 5.93 2.27
CA PRO A 217 14.48 6.95 2.76
C PRO A 217 13.97 8.39 2.58
N MET A 218 12.68 8.59 2.26
CA MET A 218 12.10 9.93 2.05
C MET A 218 12.01 10.71 3.36
N GLU A 219 11.70 10.02 4.45
CA GLU A 219 11.61 10.59 5.79
C GLU A 219 12.39 9.72 6.77
N GLU A 220 13.16 10.35 7.65
CA GLU A 220 14.05 9.70 8.63
C GLU A 220 13.49 9.83 10.07
N ASP A 221 12.18 10.01 10.21
CA ASP A 221 11.53 10.13 11.52
C ASP A 221 11.62 8.81 12.31
N ILE A 222 11.93 8.94 13.60
CA ILE A 222 12.04 7.83 14.55
C ILE A 222 10.95 8.00 15.61
N PHE A 223 10.15 6.96 15.81
CA PHE A 223 8.94 7.02 16.64
C PHE A 223 9.14 6.47 18.05
N SER A 224 8.35 7.00 18.99
CA SER A 224 8.40 6.63 20.41
C SER A 224 7.77 5.26 20.65
N VAL A 225 8.63 4.33 21.06
CA VAL A 225 8.21 3.03 21.58
C VAL A 225 7.61 3.17 22.97
N ASP A 226 8.06 4.13 23.79
CA ASP A 226 7.51 4.35 25.14
C ASP A 226 6.04 4.79 25.05
N HIS A 227 5.73 5.78 24.21
CA HIS A 227 4.36 6.24 23.98
C HIS A 227 3.46 5.13 23.39
N MET A 228 3.95 4.35 22.41
CA MET A 228 3.18 3.19 21.91
C MET A 228 2.95 2.16 23.02
N SER A 229 3.92 1.91 23.90
CA SER A 229 3.79 0.91 24.96
C SER A 229 2.92 1.34 26.14
N MET A 230 2.83 2.64 26.44
CA MET A 230 2.12 3.19 27.60
C MET A 230 0.80 3.90 27.27
N CYS A 231 0.61 4.37 26.04
CA CYS A 231 -0.54 5.19 25.62
C CYS A 231 -1.35 4.56 24.47
N ASN A 232 -1.46 3.22 24.44
CA ASN A 232 -2.22 2.44 23.45
C ASN A 232 -3.70 2.16 23.82
N SER A 233 -4.24 2.80 24.86
CA SER A 233 -5.56 2.54 25.45
C SER A 233 -5.80 1.16 26.07
N TYR A 234 -4.97 0.12 25.87
CA TYR A 234 -5.13 -1.15 26.59
C TYR A 234 -4.71 -1.02 28.06
N ALA A 235 -5.30 -1.85 28.92
CA ALA A 235 -5.01 -1.91 30.35
C ALA A 235 -3.80 -2.83 30.63
N LEU A 236 -2.63 -2.42 30.15
CA LEU A 236 -1.39 -3.20 30.21
C LEU A 236 -0.25 -2.46 30.93
N ASP A 237 0.69 -3.23 31.48
CA ASP A 237 1.98 -2.70 31.91
C ASP A 237 3.07 -2.98 30.85
N VAL A 238 4.14 -2.20 30.86
CA VAL A 238 5.25 -2.26 29.88
C VAL A 238 5.99 -3.62 29.81
N ASN A 239 5.73 -4.55 30.73
CA ASN A 239 6.29 -5.91 30.76
C ASN A 239 5.27 -7.00 30.38
N SER A 240 4.00 -6.66 30.17
CA SER A 240 2.93 -7.63 29.85
C SER A 240 3.05 -8.27 28.46
N GLY A 241 3.90 -7.74 27.58
CA GLY A 241 3.91 -8.10 26.16
C GLY A 241 2.78 -7.41 25.38
N GLY A 242 2.75 -7.65 24.08
CA GLY A 242 1.76 -7.09 23.17
C GLY A 242 1.66 -7.90 21.89
N GLU A 243 0.94 -7.37 20.91
CA GLU A 243 0.70 -8.01 19.62
C GLU A 243 0.33 -6.95 18.56
N HIS A 244 0.64 -7.23 17.29
CA HIS A 244 0.39 -6.36 16.14
C HIS A 244 -1.01 -5.72 16.07
N THR A 245 -2.07 -6.39 16.52
CA THR A 245 -3.44 -5.82 16.54
C THR A 245 -3.53 -4.60 17.47
N MET A 246 -2.78 -4.58 18.57
CA MET A 246 -2.68 -3.42 19.46
C MET A 246 -1.94 -2.26 18.80
N SER A 247 -0.85 -2.54 18.09
CA SER A 247 -0.08 -1.54 17.36
C SER A 247 -0.93 -0.89 16.27
N ILE A 248 -1.63 -1.69 15.47
CA ILE A 248 -2.57 -1.21 14.47
C ILE A 248 -3.68 -0.39 15.13
N ALA A 249 -4.26 -0.83 16.26
CA ALA A 249 -5.28 -0.07 16.98
C ALA A 249 -4.78 1.29 17.49
N TYR A 250 -3.58 1.35 18.06
CA TYR A 250 -2.93 2.59 18.52
C TYR A 250 -2.73 3.59 17.36
N LEU A 251 -2.16 3.12 16.25
CA LEU A 251 -1.88 3.93 15.06
C LEU A 251 -3.18 4.38 14.36
N ALA A 252 -4.13 3.45 14.13
CA ALA A 252 -5.41 3.70 13.47
C ALA A 252 -6.35 4.61 14.29
N ALA A 253 -6.18 4.66 15.61
CA ALA A 253 -6.92 5.56 16.49
C ALA A 253 -6.29 6.96 16.61
N TRP A 254 -5.19 7.23 15.89
CA TRP A 254 -4.38 8.46 15.99
C TRP A 254 -3.91 8.76 17.42
N GLN A 255 -3.70 7.72 18.22
CA GLN A 255 -3.02 7.85 19.51
C GLN A 255 -1.51 8.09 19.29
N GLY A 256 -1.00 7.75 18.10
CA GLY A 256 0.33 8.08 17.63
C GLY A 256 0.50 7.64 16.16
N PRO A 257 1.74 7.52 15.68
CA PRO A 257 2.98 7.54 16.46
C PRO A 257 3.42 8.97 16.79
N VAL A 258 4.11 9.14 17.91
CA VAL A 258 4.77 10.39 18.32
C VAL A 258 6.28 10.22 18.15
N LEU A 259 7.06 11.30 18.08
CA LEU A 259 8.51 11.20 17.84
C LEU A 259 9.28 10.81 19.10
N GLU A 260 10.29 9.95 18.94
CA GLU A 260 11.18 9.46 20.01
C GLU A 260 11.88 10.59 20.77
N LYS A 261 12.15 11.72 20.10
CA LYS A 261 12.78 12.90 20.73
C LYS A 261 11.88 13.61 21.73
N ASP A 262 10.56 13.44 21.61
CA ASP A 262 9.53 14.13 22.39
C ASP A 262 8.97 13.21 23.50
N ASP A 263 9.05 11.89 23.34
CA ASP A 263 8.76 10.88 24.37
C ASP A 263 9.84 9.76 24.36
N PRO A 264 10.99 9.94 25.05
CA PRO A 264 12.17 9.07 24.92
C PRO A 264 12.06 7.73 25.65
N TYR A 265 12.43 6.64 24.95
CA TYR A 265 12.25 5.29 25.44
C TYR A 265 12.99 4.96 26.75
N GLY A 266 12.27 4.34 27.69
CA GLY A 266 12.83 3.71 28.88
C GLY A 266 13.15 4.66 30.04
N ASP A 267 12.78 5.95 29.96
CA ASP A 267 12.92 6.89 31.08
C ASP A 267 11.88 6.66 32.19
N GLY A 268 10.78 5.96 31.86
CA GLY A 268 9.71 5.57 32.77
C GLY A 268 8.57 6.58 32.89
N MET A 269 8.46 7.51 31.95
CA MET A 269 7.38 8.49 31.80
C MET A 269 6.90 8.51 30.35
N SER A 270 5.68 9.00 30.12
CA SER A 270 5.15 9.30 28.78
C SER A 270 4.12 10.40 28.91
N ASP A 271 4.00 11.27 27.90
CA ASP A 271 3.02 12.37 27.90
C ASP A 271 1.81 12.01 27.01
N PRO A 272 0.66 11.60 27.60
CA PRO A 272 -0.54 11.21 26.86
C PRO A 272 -1.25 12.39 26.17
N ASN A 273 -0.69 13.61 26.22
CA ASN A 273 -1.17 14.77 25.49
C ASN A 273 -0.42 15.00 24.16
N LEU A 274 0.61 14.21 23.87
CA LEU A 274 1.24 14.20 22.56
C LEU A 274 0.25 13.69 21.51
N THR A 275 0.43 14.15 20.27
CA THR A 275 -0.46 13.87 19.14
C THR A 275 0.30 13.12 18.06
N ALA A 276 -0.42 12.30 17.29
CA ALA A 276 0.14 11.60 16.14
C ALA A 276 0.84 12.56 15.17
N GLU A 277 2.07 12.22 14.78
CA GLU A 277 2.85 12.91 13.76
C GLU A 277 2.65 12.31 12.36
N LYS A 278 2.11 11.08 12.31
CA LYS A 278 1.66 10.38 11.11
C LYS A 278 0.34 9.65 11.37
N HIS A 279 -0.46 9.42 10.34
CA HIS A 279 -1.72 8.69 10.45
C HIS A 279 -1.62 7.37 9.69
N LEU A 280 -1.88 6.24 10.36
CA LEU A 280 -1.99 4.96 9.66
C LEU A 280 -3.28 4.94 8.83
N GLU A 281 -3.15 4.55 7.57
CA GLU A 281 -4.28 4.43 6.64
C GLU A 281 -4.43 3.01 6.08
N GLU A 282 -3.33 2.27 5.90
CA GLU A 282 -3.37 0.86 5.47
C GLU A 282 -2.30 0.02 6.16
N ALA A 283 -2.73 -1.08 6.79
CA ALA A 283 -1.87 -2.14 7.30
C ALA A 283 -2.40 -3.52 6.88
N LEU A 284 -1.62 -4.25 6.09
CA LEU A 284 -1.92 -5.59 5.63
C LEU A 284 -1.49 -6.63 6.68
N ILE A 285 -2.32 -7.65 6.91
CA ILE A 285 -2.04 -8.80 7.77
C ILE A 285 -2.02 -10.06 6.90
N ILE A 286 -0.82 -10.58 6.65
CA ILE A 286 -0.59 -11.82 5.92
C ILE A 286 -0.65 -12.97 6.93
N ASN A 287 -1.74 -13.75 6.88
CA ASN A 287 -1.95 -14.93 7.70
C ASN A 287 -1.43 -16.19 7.00
N GLY A 288 -0.64 -17.00 7.72
CA GLY A 288 0.12 -18.08 7.11
C GLY A 288 1.37 -17.56 6.40
N ARG A 289 2.15 -18.50 5.83
CA ARG A 289 3.44 -18.20 5.21
C ARG A 289 3.53 -18.82 3.82
N GLU A 290 3.72 -17.97 2.83
CA GLU A 290 4.14 -18.31 1.47
C GLU A 290 5.31 -17.39 1.12
N ASP A 291 6.50 -17.96 0.89
CA ASP A 291 7.75 -17.16 0.88
C ASP A 291 7.78 -16.11 -0.22
N GLU A 292 7.27 -16.42 -1.41
CA GLU A 292 7.15 -15.45 -2.51
C GLU A 292 6.22 -14.28 -2.16
N THR A 293 5.13 -14.53 -1.43
CA THR A 293 4.20 -13.49 -0.95
C THR A 293 4.88 -12.60 0.10
N ILE A 294 5.63 -13.21 1.02
CA ILE A 294 6.40 -12.50 2.06
C ILE A 294 7.52 -11.65 1.44
N LYS A 295 8.37 -12.23 0.59
CA LYS A 295 9.43 -11.52 -0.14
C LYS A 295 8.85 -10.39 -1.00
N SER A 296 7.74 -10.63 -1.69
CA SER A 296 7.03 -9.63 -2.49
C SER A 296 6.58 -8.43 -1.65
N ALA A 297 6.04 -8.66 -0.45
CA ALA A 297 5.69 -7.58 0.47
C ALA A 297 6.92 -6.76 0.90
N ILE A 298 8.00 -7.43 1.32
CA ILE A 298 9.28 -6.82 1.71
C ILE A 298 9.88 -5.98 0.57
N PHE A 299 9.84 -6.50 -0.66
CA PHE A 299 10.41 -5.86 -1.84
C PHE A 299 9.63 -4.60 -2.25
N ARG A 300 8.30 -4.69 -2.26
CA ARG A 300 7.41 -3.68 -2.86
C ARG A 300 7.07 -2.56 -1.90
N TYR A 301 6.76 -2.89 -0.64
CA TYR A 301 6.22 -1.93 0.32
C TYR A 301 7.28 -1.51 1.34
N GLY A 302 7.70 -2.43 2.19
CA GLY A 302 8.60 -2.17 3.30
C GLY A 302 8.82 -3.44 4.13
N ALA A 303 9.66 -3.34 5.15
CA ALA A 303 9.95 -4.45 6.03
C ALA A 303 8.69 -4.91 6.78
N ILE A 304 8.64 -6.19 7.15
CA ILE A 304 7.47 -6.78 7.80
C ILE A 304 7.70 -7.03 9.28
N GLU A 305 6.70 -6.74 10.11
CA GLU A 305 6.64 -7.18 11.50
C GLU A 305 6.24 -8.66 11.56
N THR A 306 6.95 -9.49 12.34
CA THR A 306 6.55 -10.88 12.55
C THR A 306 7.04 -11.45 13.89
N SER A 307 6.33 -12.48 14.39
CA SER A 307 6.67 -13.18 15.63
C SER A 307 7.51 -14.44 15.38
N ILE A 308 8.51 -14.67 16.23
CA ILE A 308 9.27 -15.91 16.32
C ILE A 308 9.12 -16.55 17.71
N TYR A 309 9.43 -17.85 17.82
CA TYR A 309 9.83 -18.39 19.12
C TYR A 309 11.34 -18.19 19.25
N SER A 310 11.74 -17.35 20.20
CA SER A 310 13.12 -17.15 20.60
C SER A 310 13.42 -17.91 21.89
N ALA A 311 14.43 -18.78 21.82
CA ALA A 311 15.06 -19.39 22.99
C ALA A 311 16.19 -18.53 23.60
N LEU A 312 16.28 -17.25 23.20
CA LEU A 312 17.18 -16.23 23.72
C LEU A 312 16.35 -15.20 24.49
N GLU A 313 16.84 -14.71 25.63
CA GLU A 313 16.12 -13.73 26.47
C GLU A 313 16.72 -12.31 26.38
N TYR A 314 18.01 -12.20 26.05
CA TYR A 314 18.80 -10.96 25.97
C TYR A 314 20.10 -11.21 25.18
N VAL A 315 20.80 -10.14 24.78
CA VAL A 315 21.98 -10.15 23.88
C VAL A 315 23.00 -11.29 24.11
N ASP A 316 23.45 -11.50 25.34
CA ASP A 316 24.46 -12.51 25.72
C ASP A 316 23.91 -13.94 25.94
N SER A 317 22.64 -14.19 25.60
CA SER A 317 22.01 -15.48 25.84
C SER A 317 22.62 -16.60 25.01
N TYR A 318 22.82 -17.77 25.63
CA TYR A 318 23.14 -18.98 24.89
C TYR A 318 21.86 -19.75 24.53
N SER A 319 21.72 -20.11 23.25
CA SER A 319 20.70 -21.04 22.77
C SER A 319 21.33 -22.08 21.86
N MET A 320 20.85 -23.33 21.90
CA MET A 320 21.23 -24.36 20.93
C MET A 320 20.66 -24.12 19.53
N TYR A 321 19.67 -23.23 19.40
CA TYR A 321 19.04 -22.82 18.14
C TYR A 321 19.74 -21.63 17.47
N TYR A 322 20.76 -21.05 18.11
CA TYR A 322 21.46 -19.84 17.66
C TYR A 322 22.96 -20.07 17.43
N SER A 323 23.42 -19.63 16.26
CA SER A 323 24.81 -19.63 15.82
C SER A 323 25.36 -18.21 15.92
N SER A 324 26.16 -17.92 16.95
CA SER A 324 26.76 -16.59 17.14
C SER A 324 27.89 -16.28 16.14
N GLU A 325 28.50 -17.28 15.51
CA GLU A 325 29.53 -17.08 14.47
C GLU A 325 28.94 -16.51 13.17
N TYR A 326 27.69 -16.84 12.87
CA TYR A 326 27.01 -16.47 11.61
C TYR A 326 25.74 -15.63 11.84
N ALA A 327 25.50 -15.20 13.07
CA ALA A 327 24.24 -14.59 13.53
C ALA A 327 23.01 -15.34 12.99
N ALA A 328 22.97 -16.67 13.10
CA ALA A 328 21.98 -17.51 12.41
C ALA A 328 21.10 -18.29 13.39
N TYR A 329 19.78 -18.16 13.27
CA TYR A 329 18.77 -18.77 14.11
C TYR A 329 17.87 -19.74 13.33
N TYR A 330 17.57 -20.89 13.91
CA TYR A 330 16.60 -21.82 13.36
C TYR A 330 15.90 -22.58 14.49
N TYR A 331 14.59 -22.41 14.62
CA TYR A 331 13.76 -23.19 15.53
C TYR A 331 12.81 -24.13 14.78
N ASP A 332 12.92 -25.43 15.07
CA ASP A 332 12.20 -26.53 14.42
C ASP A 332 11.02 -27.09 15.24
N GLY A 333 10.74 -26.49 16.41
CA GLY A 333 9.78 -27.02 17.38
C GLY A 333 8.37 -26.41 17.35
N ASP A 334 7.56 -26.76 18.34
CA ASP A 334 6.13 -26.46 18.40
C ASP A 334 5.72 -25.35 19.39
N GLU A 335 6.64 -24.77 20.18
CA GLU A 335 6.32 -23.76 21.19
C GLU A 335 5.65 -22.48 20.61
N THR A 336 4.91 -21.75 21.43
CA THR A 336 4.24 -20.51 21.02
C THR A 336 5.25 -19.37 20.82
N PRO A 337 5.12 -18.53 19.78
CA PRO A 337 5.96 -17.34 19.62
C PRO A 337 5.97 -16.46 20.88
N ASN A 338 7.11 -15.83 21.16
CA ASN A 338 7.36 -15.05 22.38
C ASN A 338 8.20 -13.79 22.14
N HIS A 339 8.61 -13.50 20.90
CA HIS A 339 9.41 -12.35 20.53
C HIS A 339 9.06 -11.87 19.11
N ASP A 340 8.92 -10.56 18.93
CA ASP A 340 8.63 -9.95 17.64
C ASP A 340 9.89 -9.28 17.05
N VAL A 341 10.06 -9.41 15.74
CA VAL A 341 11.20 -8.92 14.96
C VAL A 341 10.74 -8.34 13.62
N VAL A 342 11.63 -7.61 12.95
CA VAL A 342 11.34 -6.99 11.64
C VAL A 342 12.12 -7.72 10.55
N VAL A 343 11.47 -8.28 9.53
CA VAL A 343 12.15 -8.89 8.39
C VAL A 343 12.43 -7.82 7.33
N VAL A 344 13.72 -7.54 7.11
CA VAL A 344 14.26 -6.45 6.28
C VAL A 344 14.89 -6.96 4.97
N GLY A 345 14.76 -8.25 4.67
CA GLY A 345 15.39 -8.86 3.51
C GLY A 345 15.41 -10.38 3.55
N TRP A 346 16.08 -10.97 2.57
CA TRP A 346 16.28 -12.40 2.44
C TRP A 346 17.52 -12.74 1.61
N ASP A 347 18.02 -13.96 1.76
CA ASP A 347 19.10 -14.53 0.96
C ASP A 347 18.81 -16.01 0.71
N ASP A 348 18.39 -16.34 -0.52
CA ASP A 348 18.02 -17.70 -0.94
C ASP A 348 19.21 -18.67 -0.93
N ASN A 349 20.44 -18.14 -0.93
CA ASN A 349 21.68 -18.91 -0.95
C ASN A 349 22.39 -18.92 0.41
N PHE A 350 21.73 -18.47 1.50
CA PHE A 350 22.33 -18.49 2.85
C PHE A 350 22.62 -19.94 3.29
N PRO A 351 23.89 -20.34 3.50
CA PRO A 351 24.25 -21.75 3.70
C PRO A 351 23.63 -22.35 4.96
N LYS A 352 22.99 -23.51 4.82
CA LYS A 352 22.41 -24.24 5.95
C LYS A 352 23.44 -24.70 6.98
N GLU A 353 24.70 -24.83 6.60
CA GLU A 353 25.80 -25.15 7.50
C GLU A 353 26.14 -24.02 8.49
N ASN A 354 25.61 -22.80 8.28
CA ASN A 354 25.79 -21.68 9.21
C ASN A 354 24.93 -21.82 10.49
N PHE A 355 23.85 -22.61 10.45
CA PHE A 355 22.97 -22.86 11.59
C PHE A 355 23.50 -23.99 12.48
N THR A 356 23.25 -23.89 13.80
CA THR A 356 23.65 -24.91 14.79
C THR A 356 22.89 -26.23 14.64
N ILE A 357 21.59 -26.13 14.34
CA ILE A 357 20.75 -27.24 13.84
C ILE A 357 20.68 -27.04 12.33
N GLN A 358 20.94 -28.09 11.54
CA GLN A 358 20.92 -27.95 10.09
C GLN A 358 19.47 -28.03 9.55
N PRO A 359 18.96 -26.98 8.86
CA PRO A 359 17.71 -27.07 8.12
C PRO A 359 17.84 -27.97 6.88
N GLU A 360 16.72 -28.29 6.21
CA GLU A 360 16.74 -29.24 5.09
C GLU A 360 17.51 -28.70 3.88
N GLY A 361 17.41 -27.39 3.63
CA GLY A 361 18.04 -26.66 2.53
C GLY A 361 18.59 -25.30 2.98
N ASP A 362 19.25 -24.63 2.04
CA ASP A 362 19.76 -23.28 2.20
C ASP A 362 18.61 -22.26 2.19
N GLY A 363 18.91 -21.02 2.59
CA GLY A 363 17.98 -19.89 2.53
C GLY A 363 17.54 -19.36 3.88
N ALA A 364 17.53 -18.03 4.01
CA ALA A 364 17.18 -17.34 5.25
C ALA A 364 16.57 -15.96 5.03
N PHE A 365 15.68 -15.57 5.94
CA PHE A 365 15.22 -14.19 6.11
C PHE A 365 16.26 -13.37 6.89
N ILE A 366 16.45 -12.11 6.52
CA ILE A 366 17.29 -11.15 7.24
C ILE A 366 16.40 -10.37 8.20
N CYS A 367 16.63 -10.52 9.50
CA CYS A 367 15.81 -9.94 10.56
C CYS A 367 16.58 -8.86 11.33
N LYS A 368 15.95 -7.71 11.56
CA LYS A 368 16.38 -6.70 12.53
C LYS A 368 15.80 -7.03 13.90
N ASN A 369 16.65 -7.04 14.93
CA ASN A 369 16.25 -7.27 16.31
C ASN A 369 16.14 -5.95 17.11
N SER A 370 15.61 -6.04 18.32
CA SER A 370 15.39 -4.95 19.28
C SER A 370 16.24 -5.09 20.56
N TRP A 371 17.41 -5.73 20.45
CA TRP A 371 18.36 -5.98 21.57
C TRP A 371 19.69 -5.23 21.40
N GLY A 372 19.67 -4.10 20.68
CA GLY A 372 20.86 -3.29 20.41
C GLY A 372 21.80 -3.85 19.35
N GLU A 373 22.76 -3.02 18.94
CA GLU A 373 23.76 -3.34 17.89
C GLU A 373 24.73 -4.45 18.33
N GLU A 374 24.88 -4.71 19.62
CA GLU A 374 25.73 -5.80 20.14
C GLU A 374 25.16 -7.20 19.86
N PHE A 375 23.91 -7.32 19.40
CA PHE A 375 23.29 -8.59 19.03
C PHE A 375 23.60 -9.00 17.59
N GLY A 376 24.22 -10.17 17.39
CA GLY A 376 24.40 -10.78 16.07
C GLY A 376 25.35 -9.99 15.15
N ASP A 377 24.87 -9.63 13.97
CA ASP A 377 25.57 -8.84 12.94
C ASP A 377 25.06 -7.39 13.01
N ASP A 378 25.66 -6.57 13.90
CA ASP A 378 25.27 -5.17 14.16
C ASP A 378 23.76 -4.98 14.42
N GLY A 379 23.14 -5.88 15.20
CA GLY A 379 21.70 -5.90 15.52
C GLY A 379 20.84 -6.75 14.58
N TYR A 380 21.42 -7.34 13.53
CA TYR A 380 20.76 -8.16 12.55
C TYR A 380 21.09 -9.65 12.72
N PHE A 381 20.21 -10.51 12.25
CA PHE A 381 20.41 -11.96 12.27
C PHE A 381 19.61 -12.66 11.16
N TYR A 382 20.08 -13.82 10.75
CA TYR A 382 19.44 -14.67 9.75
C TYR A 382 18.50 -15.66 10.43
N VAL A 383 17.26 -15.78 9.95
CA VAL A 383 16.33 -16.83 10.39
C VAL A 383 16.08 -17.78 9.23
N SER A 384 16.32 -19.07 9.44
CA SER A 384 16.15 -20.10 8.40
C SER A 384 14.74 -20.08 7.79
N TYR A 385 14.63 -20.28 6.49
CA TYR A 385 13.33 -20.55 5.86
C TYR A 385 12.62 -21.80 6.40
N TYR A 386 13.31 -22.68 7.13
CA TYR A 386 12.69 -23.86 7.72
C TYR A 386 12.12 -23.60 9.13
N ASP A 387 12.36 -22.41 9.70
CA ASP A 387 11.81 -22.02 11.00
C ASP A 387 10.27 -22.13 11.01
N THR A 388 9.73 -22.76 12.05
CA THR A 388 8.32 -23.13 12.12
C THR A 388 7.40 -21.96 12.44
N LYS A 389 7.94 -20.84 12.97
CA LYS A 389 7.21 -19.72 13.57
C LYS A 389 7.29 -18.42 12.77
N ILE A 390 8.45 -18.10 12.21
CA ILE A 390 8.64 -16.85 11.46
C ILE A 390 7.63 -16.71 10.31
N CYS A 391 7.17 -15.47 10.08
CA CYS A 391 6.23 -15.08 9.01
C CYS A 391 4.89 -15.85 9.01
N ARG A 392 4.51 -16.56 10.09
CA ARG A 392 3.20 -17.23 10.23
C ARG A 392 2.04 -16.25 10.44
N LYS A 393 2.35 -15.08 10.98
CA LYS A 393 1.60 -13.84 10.87
C LYS A 393 2.60 -12.75 10.53
N SER A 394 2.30 -11.93 9.54
CA SER A 394 3.16 -10.84 9.13
C SER A 394 2.35 -9.58 8.94
N VAL A 395 2.82 -8.44 9.45
CA VAL A 395 2.16 -7.14 9.27
C VAL A 395 3.02 -6.24 8.40
N VAL A 396 2.37 -5.60 7.42
CA VAL A 396 2.98 -4.72 6.42
C VAL A 396 2.26 -3.37 6.47
N TYR A 397 2.96 -2.31 6.83
CA TYR A 397 2.41 -0.96 6.86
C TYR A 397 2.59 -0.34 5.47
N THR A 398 1.51 -0.15 4.72
CA THR A 398 1.55 0.11 3.27
C THR A 398 1.11 1.51 2.89
N ARG A 399 0.24 2.16 3.69
CA ARG A 399 -0.19 3.56 3.51
C ARG A 399 -0.14 4.30 4.84
N ILE A 400 0.76 5.28 4.93
CA ILE A 400 0.96 6.17 6.09
C ILE A 400 0.80 7.60 5.60
N GLY A 401 -0.21 8.31 6.09
CA GLY A 401 -0.46 9.72 5.76
C GLY A 401 0.23 10.69 6.71
N ASP A 402 0.40 11.92 6.23
CA ASP A 402 0.76 13.06 7.07
C ASP A 402 -0.35 13.39 8.08
N LYS A 403 0.03 14.03 9.19
CA LYS A 403 -0.92 14.42 10.26
C LYS A 403 -1.97 15.46 9.87
N ASP A 404 -1.89 16.01 8.66
CA ASP A 404 -2.88 16.92 8.07
C ASP A 404 -3.60 16.34 6.83
N ASN A 405 -3.47 15.02 6.57
CA ASN A 405 -4.27 14.31 5.56
C ASN A 405 -5.79 14.45 5.80
N TYR A 406 -6.19 14.54 7.06
CA TYR A 406 -7.57 14.71 7.52
C TYR A 406 -7.62 15.63 8.75
N ASP A 407 -8.58 16.56 8.77
CA ASP A 407 -8.71 17.51 9.89
C ASP A 407 -9.24 16.88 11.19
N LYS A 408 -9.94 15.74 11.11
CA LYS A 408 -10.65 15.13 12.25
C LYS A 408 -11.01 13.66 12.01
N ILE A 409 -10.89 12.87 13.08
CA ILE A 409 -11.36 11.49 13.16
C ILE A 409 -12.58 11.35 14.07
N TYR A 410 -13.53 10.52 13.64
CA TYR A 410 -14.69 10.06 14.40
C TYR A 410 -14.59 8.55 14.58
N GLN A 411 -14.58 8.11 15.83
CA GLN A 411 -14.31 6.73 16.21
C GLN A 411 -14.88 6.42 17.59
N THR A 412 -15.15 5.13 17.83
CA THR A 412 -15.60 4.57 19.12
C THR A 412 -14.93 3.21 19.33
N ASP A 413 -13.71 3.05 18.81
CA ASP A 413 -13.00 1.78 18.68
C ASP A 413 -11.48 1.95 18.89
N LYS A 414 -11.09 2.40 20.09
CA LYS A 414 -9.69 2.69 20.45
C LYS A 414 -8.85 1.43 20.68
N LEU A 415 -9.47 0.31 21.02
CA LEU A 415 -8.86 -1.01 21.12
C LEU A 415 -8.94 -1.77 19.78
N GLY A 416 -9.54 -1.17 18.74
CA GLY A 416 -9.57 -1.73 17.39
C GLY A 416 -10.06 -3.17 17.33
N TRP A 417 -9.37 -4.01 16.56
CA TRP A 417 -9.82 -5.38 16.29
C TRP A 417 -9.52 -6.36 17.45
N VAL A 418 -10.39 -6.36 18.46
CA VAL A 418 -10.37 -7.32 19.59
C VAL A 418 -11.13 -8.60 19.27
N GLY A 419 -12.24 -8.48 18.53
CA GLY A 419 -13.15 -9.60 18.25
C GLY A 419 -13.82 -9.52 16.89
N GLN A 420 -14.69 -10.48 16.63
CA GLN A 420 -15.47 -10.58 15.39
C GLN A 420 -16.96 -10.78 15.68
N LEU A 421 -17.80 -10.22 14.83
CA LEU A 421 -19.26 -10.29 14.91
C LEU A 421 -19.89 -10.56 13.54
N GLY A 422 -21.10 -11.14 13.53
CA GLY A 422 -21.84 -11.41 12.31
C GLY A 422 -22.90 -12.49 12.47
N PHE A 423 -23.47 -12.94 11.35
CA PHE A 423 -24.72 -13.70 11.32
C PHE A 423 -24.57 -15.15 10.84
N SER A 424 -23.39 -15.74 11.02
CA SER A 424 -23.00 -17.03 10.42
C SER A 424 -23.08 -17.00 8.89
N LYS A 425 -22.55 -15.90 8.33
CA LYS A 425 -22.57 -15.53 6.90
C LYS A 425 -21.31 -14.76 6.56
N GLU A 426 -20.90 -14.89 5.30
CA GLU A 426 -19.84 -14.07 4.70
C GLU A 426 -20.29 -12.61 4.55
N ASP A 427 -21.56 -12.38 4.21
CA ASP A 427 -22.17 -11.04 4.16
C ASP A 427 -22.63 -10.53 5.53
N ALA A 428 -22.36 -9.25 5.81
CA ALA A 428 -23.05 -8.47 6.82
C ALA A 428 -23.07 -6.98 6.49
N TYR A 429 -23.95 -6.24 7.15
CA TYR A 429 -23.90 -4.78 7.23
C TYR A 429 -23.56 -4.36 8.66
N PHE A 430 -22.72 -3.35 8.80
CA PHE A 430 -22.47 -2.65 10.05
C PHE A 430 -22.48 -1.14 9.82
N SER A 431 -22.64 -0.38 10.90
CA SER A 431 -22.76 1.07 10.85
C SER A 431 -22.39 1.68 12.19
N ASN A 432 -21.94 2.93 12.18
CA ASN A 432 -21.78 3.75 13.37
C ASN A 432 -22.36 5.14 13.09
N VAL A 433 -22.89 5.79 14.12
CA VAL A 433 -23.54 7.10 14.04
C VAL A 433 -22.68 8.16 14.71
N TYR A 434 -22.46 9.27 14.02
CA TYR A 434 -21.63 10.38 14.47
C TYR A 434 -22.42 11.70 14.45
N GLU A 435 -21.92 12.70 15.18
CA GLU A 435 -22.42 14.08 15.13
C GLU A 435 -21.34 14.98 14.53
N ALA A 436 -21.64 15.58 13.37
CA ALA A 436 -20.75 16.47 12.63
C ALA A 436 -20.31 17.66 13.50
N GLY A 437 -19.14 18.24 13.24
CA GLY A 437 -18.77 19.52 13.82
C GLY A 437 -19.40 20.67 13.03
N LYS A 438 -18.56 21.58 12.51
CA LYS A 438 -19.02 22.74 11.76
C LYS A 438 -18.16 23.01 10.54
N ASN A 439 -18.79 23.31 9.41
CA ASN A 439 -18.14 23.42 8.11
C ASN A 439 -17.24 22.20 7.81
N GLU A 440 -17.75 21.00 8.08
CA GLU A 440 -17.04 19.74 7.81
C GLU A 440 -17.56 19.10 6.52
N ASN A 441 -16.69 18.40 5.82
CA ASN A 441 -17.01 17.51 4.71
C ASN A 441 -16.51 16.10 5.07
N LEU A 442 -17.30 15.06 4.85
CA LEU A 442 -16.91 13.66 5.06
C LEU A 442 -16.09 13.17 3.87
N ALA A 443 -14.83 12.80 4.12
CA ALA A 443 -13.82 12.55 3.08
C ALA A 443 -13.38 11.08 2.99
N ALA A 444 -13.43 10.32 4.08
CA ALA A 444 -13.07 8.90 4.09
C ALA A 444 -13.73 8.14 5.26
N VAL A 445 -13.62 6.81 5.20
CA VAL A 445 -13.99 5.89 6.30
C VAL A 445 -12.89 4.84 6.47
N SER A 446 -12.76 4.26 7.66
CA SER A 446 -11.88 3.09 7.83
C SER A 446 -12.54 1.98 8.61
N PHE A 447 -12.19 0.75 8.26
CA PHE A 447 -12.62 -0.47 8.93
C PHE A 447 -11.57 -1.57 8.72
N TYR A 448 -11.81 -2.74 9.32
CA TYR A 448 -10.93 -3.90 9.16
C TYR A 448 -11.53 -4.92 8.20
N ALA A 449 -10.72 -5.47 7.30
CA ALA A 449 -11.03 -6.72 6.61
C ALA A 449 -10.57 -7.89 7.47
N THR A 450 -11.50 -8.78 7.87
CA THR A 450 -11.18 -9.85 8.83
C THR A 450 -10.47 -11.05 8.21
N ASP A 451 -10.52 -11.19 6.88
CA ASP A 451 -9.79 -12.20 6.10
C ASP A 451 -9.56 -11.65 4.67
N LYS A 452 -8.81 -12.40 3.87
CA LYS A 452 -8.51 -12.11 2.46
C LYS A 452 -9.76 -12.05 1.56
N ASP A 453 -9.58 -11.49 0.37
CA ASP A 453 -10.58 -11.42 -0.70
C ASP A 453 -11.91 -10.76 -0.24
N THR A 454 -11.83 -9.79 0.69
CA THR A 454 -13.00 -9.13 1.30
C THR A 454 -13.57 -8.05 0.37
N GLU A 455 -14.83 -8.19 -0.06
CA GLU A 455 -15.58 -7.17 -0.81
C GLU A 455 -16.29 -6.19 0.14
N PHE A 456 -16.43 -4.92 -0.26
CA PHE A 456 -17.18 -3.92 0.52
C PHE A 456 -17.98 -2.93 -0.34
N GLU A 457 -19.05 -2.36 0.24
CA GLU A 457 -19.80 -1.22 -0.27
C GLU A 457 -20.00 -0.20 0.89
N VAL A 458 -19.63 1.06 0.67
CA VAL A 458 -19.80 2.17 1.63
C VAL A 458 -21.03 2.99 1.25
N TYR A 459 -21.84 3.31 2.26
CA TYR A 459 -23.00 4.17 2.16
C TYR A 459 -23.02 5.21 3.29
N VAL A 460 -23.67 6.34 3.05
CA VAL A 460 -23.86 7.40 4.06
C VAL A 460 -25.35 7.71 4.22
N VAL A 461 -25.76 7.97 5.47
CA VAL A 461 -27.11 8.43 5.83
C VAL A 461 -26.98 9.80 6.49
N ARG A 462 -27.33 10.86 5.79
CA ARG A 462 -27.43 12.21 6.37
C ARG A 462 -28.70 12.36 7.22
N HIS A 463 -28.69 13.31 8.15
CA HIS A 463 -29.80 13.64 9.05
C HIS A 463 -30.40 12.41 9.79
N PHE A 464 -29.55 11.64 10.47
CA PHE A 464 -29.93 10.43 11.19
C PHE A 464 -30.78 10.73 12.45
N ASP A 465 -32.04 10.30 12.43
CA ASP A 465 -33.01 10.44 13.54
C ASP A 465 -33.48 9.06 14.07
N GLY A 466 -32.70 8.00 13.78
CA GLY A 466 -32.94 6.63 14.24
C GLY A 466 -32.98 5.61 13.10
N VAL A 467 -33.26 4.34 13.45
CA VAL A 467 -33.10 3.18 12.56
C VAL A 467 -33.91 3.23 11.25
N ASP A 468 -34.99 4.02 11.19
CA ASP A 468 -35.74 4.22 9.94
C ASP A 468 -34.95 5.05 8.90
N SER A 469 -34.01 5.90 9.32
CA SER A 469 -33.15 6.69 8.41
C SER A 469 -32.24 5.81 7.54
N PHE A 470 -31.91 4.58 7.95
CA PHE A 470 -31.10 3.64 7.14
C PHE A 470 -31.73 3.25 5.79
N LYS A 471 -33.01 3.55 5.58
CA LYS A 471 -33.72 3.41 4.30
C LYS A 471 -33.33 4.47 3.27
N ASN A 472 -32.77 5.59 3.73
CA ASN A 472 -32.34 6.74 2.93
C ASN A 472 -30.81 6.75 2.72
N ARG A 473 -30.14 5.60 2.87
CA ARG A 473 -28.69 5.51 2.65
C ARG A 473 -28.34 5.76 1.18
N GLU A 474 -27.34 6.57 0.94
CA GLU A 474 -26.82 6.89 -0.38
C GLU A 474 -25.50 6.15 -0.60
N PHE A 475 -25.32 5.55 -1.78
CA PHE A 475 -24.08 4.82 -2.11
C PHE A 475 -22.95 5.81 -2.37
N VAL A 476 -21.76 5.50 -1.84
CA VAL A 476 -20.56 6.33 -2.01
C VAL A 476 -19.53 5.64 -2.88
N THR A 477 -19.09 4.45 -2.48
CA THR A 477 -18.02 3.71 -3.17
C THR A 477 -18.04 2.23 -2.80
N SER A 478 -17.30 1.40 -3.54
CA SER A 478 -17.17 -0.05 -3.33
C SER A 478 -15.82 -0.53 -3.83
N GLY A 479 -15.32 -1.63 -3.29
CA GLY A 479 -14.07 -2.25 -3.74
C GLY A 479 -13.85 -3.61 -3.10
N SER A 480 -12.60 -4.08 -3.16
CA SER A 480 -12.18 -5.32 -2.51
C SER A 480 -10.77 -5.20 -1.93
N MET A 481 -10.52 -5.94 -0.85
CA MET A 481 -9.26 -6.00 -0.13
C MET A 481 -8.67 -7.41 -0.25
N GLN A 482 -7.47 -7.51 -0.82
CA GLN A 482 -6.83 -8.81 -1.06
C GLN A 482 -6.41 -9.52 0.24
N TYR A 483 -6.08 -8.77 1.29
CA TYR A 483 -5.58 -9.31 2.56
C TYR A 483 -6.54 -8.99 3.71
N ALA A 484 -6.36 -9.68 4.84
CA ALA A 484 -6.86 -9.17 6.11
C ALA A 484 -6.07 -7.89 6.46
N GLY A 485 -6.64 -6.99 7.26
CA GLY A 485 -5.93 -5.75 7.61
C GLY A 485 -6.84 -4.63 8.08
N TYR A 486 -6.22 -3.47 8.30
CA TYR A 486 -6.89 -2.19 8.50
C TYR A 486 -6.78 -1.35 7.24
N TYR A 487 -7.88 -0.72 6.84
CA TYR A 487 -7.98 0.03 5.58
C TYR A 487 -8.79 1.32 5.74
N THR A 488 -8.24 2.41 5.23
CA THR A 488 -8.96 3.66 4.94
C THR A 488 -9.41 3.67 3.48
N VAL A 489 -10.69 3.96 3.27
CA VAL A 489 -11.35 4.06 1.98
C VAL A 489 -11.72 5.52 1.75
N ASP A 490 -11.03 6.12 0.80
CA ASP A 490 -11.21 7.52 0.40
C ASP A 490 -12.48 7.66 -0.44
N PHE A 491 -13.19 8.77 -0.27
CA PHE A 491 -14.40 9.03 -1.04
C PHE A 491 -14.05 9.68 -2.39
N PRO A 492 -14.64 9.23 -3.51
CA PRO A 492 -14.40 9.85 -4.82
C PRO A 492 -14.76 11.34 -4.88
N GLU A 493 -15.74 11.77 -4.08
CA GLU A 493 -16.08 13.17 -3.82
C GLU A 493 -16.39 13.33 -2.32
N GLU A 494 -15.87 14.39 -1.69
CA GLU A 494 -16.21 14.68 -0.28
C GLU A 494 -17.70 15.03 -0.13
N ILE A 495 -18.34 14.51 0.92
CA ILE A 495 -19.77 14.74 1.20
C ILE A 495 -19.93 15.92 2.16
N GLU A 496 -20.53 17.01 1.68
CA GLU A 496 -20.85 18.18 2.50
C GLU A 496 -21.77 17.80 3.68
N LEU A 497 -21.33 18.03 4.93
CA LEU A 497 -22.14 17.84 6.13
C LEU A 497 -22.75 19.15 6.63
N ASP A 498 -23.93 19.05 7.23
CA ASP A 498 -24.62 20.17 7.90
C ASP A 498 -24.05 20.35 9.32
N ASP A 499 -23.91 21.61 9.76
CA ASP A 499 -23.42 21.98 11.10
C ASP A 499 -24.18 21.21 12.22
N ASN A 500 -23.46 20.40 13.00
CA ASN A 500 -23.99 19.57 14.09
C ASN A 500 -25.08 18.56 13.66
N GLU A 501 -25.12 18.14 12.38
CA GLU A 501 -26.00 17.06 11.97
C GLU A 501 -25.52 15.71 12.53
N ARG A 502 -26.46 14.81 12.81
CA ARG A 502 -26.13 13.40 13.01
C ARG A 502 -26.14 12.68 11.66
N TYR A 503 -25.12 11.89 11.40
CA TYR A 503 -25.00 11.08 10.19
C TYR A 503 -24.55 9.67 10.53
N ALA A 504 -24.95 8.68 9.73
CA ALA A 504 -24.49 7.30 9.87
C ALA A 504 -23.61 6.93 8.69
N VAL A 505 -22.45 6.34 8.97
CA VAL A 505 -21.67 5.61 7.97
C VAL A 505 -22.13 4.16 8.02
N VAL A 506 -22.41 3.56 6.87
CA VAL A 506 -22.85 2.18 6.72
C VAL A 506 -21.86 1.47 5.80
N VAL A 507 -21.32 0.34 6.26
CA VAL A 507 -20.51 -0.55 5.44
C VAL A 507 -21.25 -1.87 5.29
N LYS A 508 -21.45 -2.30 4.05
CA LYS A 508 -21.73 -3.69 3.73
C LYS A 508 -20.38 -4.36 3.45
N ILE A 509 -20.14 -5.50 4.09
CA ILE A 509 -18.92 -6.27 3.95
C ILE A 509 -19.27 -7.70 3.57
N LYS A 510 -18.43 -8.32 2.73
CA LYS A 510 -18.52 -9.74 2.38
C LYS A 510 -17.12 -10.34 2.36
N THR A 511 -16.84 -11.19 3.34
CA THR A 511 -15.55 -11.89 3.48
C THR A 511 -15.74 -13.38 3.17
N PRO A 512 -15.25 -13.90 2.03
CA PRO A 512 -15.54 -15.26 1.58
C PRO A 512 -15.24 -16.34 2.63
N GLY A 513 -16.26 -17.15 2.96
CA GLY A 513 -16.13 -18.22 3.95
C GLY A 513 -16.12 -17.77 5.42
N ALA A 514 -16.17 -16.46 5.72
CA ALA A 514 -16.31 -15.97 7.08
C ALA A 514 -17.68 -16.32 7.69
N VAL A 515 -17.68 -16.39 9.03
CA VAL A 515 -18.89 -16.58 9.86
C VAL A 515 -19.27 -15.25 10.54
N HIS A 516 -18.25 -14.43 10.82
CA HIS A 516 -18.32 -13.17 11.57
C HIS A 516 -17.39 -12.12 10.89
N PRO A 517 -17.82 -11.49 9.79
CA PRO A 517 -16.96 -10.61 8.98
C PRO A 517 -16.75 -9.20 9.55
N ILE A 518 -17.43 -8.84 10.65
CA ILE A 518 -17.36 -7.49 11.24
C ILE A 518 -16.33 -7.51 12.38
N ALA A 519 -15.27 -6.71 12.28
CA ALA A 519 -14.39 -6.46 13.43
C ALA A 519 -15.10 -5.61 14.50
N ILE A 520 -14.88 -5.97 15.76
CA ILE A 520 -15.44 -5.29 16.93
C ILE A 520 -14.40 -5.09 18.03
N GLU A 521 -14.59 -4.06 18.87
CA GLU A 521 -13.96 -3.99 20.19
C GLU A 521 -14.98 -4.31 21.29
N TYR A 522 -14.50 -4.98 22.34
CA TYR A 522 -15.27 -5.30 23.53
C TYR A 522 -14.33 -5.63 24.70
N ASN A 523 -14.86 -5.64 25.91
CA ASN A 523 -14.15 -6.15 27.09
C ASN A 523 -14.11 -7.69 27.03
N ALA A 524 -12.99 -8.22 26.53
CA ALA A 524 -12.72 -9.65 26.40
C ALA A 524 -12.05 -10.24 27.66
N ASP A 525 -11.17 -9.46 28.29
CA ASP A 525 -10.27 -9.87 29.36
C ASP A 525 -9.71 -8.65 30.14
N GLU A 526 -8.74 -8.89 31.03
CA GLU A 526 -8.10 -7.82 31.81
C GLU A 526 -7.32 -6.81 30.96
N ARG A 527 -6.81 -7.20 29.79
CA ARG A 527 -6.06 -6.31 28.86
C ARG A 527 -6.97 -5.28 28.20
N THR A 528 -8.23 -5.66 28.02
CA THR A 528 -9.29 -4.86 27.37
C THR A 528 -10.27 -4.23 28.38
N ALA A 529 -9.90 -4.20 29.66
CA ALA A 529 -10.72 -3.66 30.74
C ALA A 529 -10.99 -2.14 30.67
N SER A 530 -10.24 -1.42 29.83
CA SER A 530 -10.40 0.00 29.49
C SER A 530 -11.49 0.30 28.47
N PHE A 531 -12.10 -0.73 27.85
CA PHE A 531 -13.20 -0.62 26.89
C PHE A 531 -14.34 0.29 27.41
N ASP A 532 -14.68 1.32 26.63
CA ASP A 532 -15.83 2.19 26.89
C ASP A 532 -16.96 1.84 25.92
N ILE A 533 -18.08 1.36 26.44
CA ILE A 533 -19.28 1.03 25.65
C ILE A 533 -20.25 2.22 25.52
N SER A 534 -19.92 3.37 26.13
CA SER A 534 -20.83 4.51 26.27
C SER A 534 -20.65 5.60 25.22
N ASP A 535 -19.57 5.55 24.43
CA ASP A 535 -19.33 6.40 23.27
C ASP A 535 -19.97 5.85 21.97
N GLY A 536 -20.17 4.54 21.88
CA GLY A 536 -20.73 3.83 20.72
C GLY A 536 -22.22 4.09 20.43
N GLU A 537 -22.54 4.28 19.15
CA GLU A 537 -23.89 4.14 18.59
C GLU A 537 -23.85 3.31 17.30
N GLY A 538 -23.28 2.10 17.44
CA GLY A 538 -23.09 1.13 16.39
C GLY A 538 -24.33 0.28 16.12
N TYR A 539 -24.48 -0.15 14.87
CA TYR A 539 -25.56 -1.03 14.43
C TYR A 539 -25.05 -2.15 13.52
N ILE A 540 -25.73 -3.30 13.57
CA ILE A 540 -25.51 -4.43 12.67
C ILE A 540 -26.82 -4.87 11.99
N SER A 541 -26.71 -5.39 10.77
CA SER A 541 -27.82 -6.00 10.03
C SER A 541 -27.32 -7.09 9.08
N LEU A 542 -28.09 -8.15 8.86
CA LEU A 542 -27.74 -9.15 7.84
C LEU A 542 -28.09 -8.67 6.42
N TYR A 543 -29.16 -7.90 6.26
CA TYR A 543 -29.70 -7.52 4.94
C TYR A 543 -29.79 -6.01 4.70
N GLY A 544 -29.35 -5.18 5.65
CA GLY A 544 -29.46 -3.71 5.58
C GLY A 544 -30.90 -3.18 5.73
N GLU A 545 -31.81 -4.01 6.26
CA GLU A 545 -33.24 -3.71 6.45
C GLU A 545 -33.65 -3.65 7.93
N MET A 546 -33.24 -4.64 8.72
CA MET A 546 -33.51 -4.72 10.17
C MET A 546 -32.20 -4.54 10.93
N TRP A 547 -32.11 -3.48 11.74
CA TRP A 547 -30.89 -3.05 12.40
C TRP A 547 -30.96 -3.28 13.91
N HIS A 548 -29.89 -3.82 14.48
CA HIS A 548 -29.72 -4.09 15.91
C HIS A 548 -28.56 -3.25 16.45
N ARG A 549 -28.76 -2.55 17.58
CA ARG A 549 -27.74 -1.66 18.15
C ARG A 549 -26.70 -2.47 18.95
N ALA A 550 -25.45 -2.47 18.48
CA ALA A 550 -24.37 -3.36 18.89
C ALA A 550 -24.09 -3.30 20.40
N GLU A 551 -23.95 -2.09 20.95
CA GLU A 551 -23.72 -1.88 22.40
C GLU A 551 -24.85 -2.50 23.25
N THR A 552 -26.08 -2.49 22.74
CA THR A 552 -27.25 -2.95 23.49
C THR A 552 -27.51 -4.44 23.34
N SER A 553 -27.32 -5.02 22.16
CA SER A 553 -27.58 -6.45 21.90
C SER A 553 -26.34 -7.33 22.11
N GLU A 554 -25.17 -6.93 21.61
CA GLU A 554 -23.96 -7.76 21.55
C GLU A 554 -22.85 -7.34 22.54
N LYS A 555 -22.97 -6.15 23.17
CA LYS A 555 -22.04 -5.61 24.18
C LYS A 555 -20.65 -5.23 23.65
N CYS A 556 -20.60 -4.73 22.41
CA CYS A 556 -19.39 -4.30 21.72
C CYS A 556 -19.63 -2.99 20.96
N ASN A 557 -18.55 -2.29 20.60
CA ASN A 557 -18.56 -1.26 19.56
C ASN A 557 -18.09 -1.89 18.24
N VAL A 558 -18.57 -1.39 17.10
CA VAL A 558 -18.09 -1.83 15.77
C VAL A 558 -16.85 -1.06 15.35
N CYS A 559 -15.86 -1.74 14.74
CA CYS A 559 -14.64 -1.09 14.29
C CYS A 559 -14.85 -0.39 12.95
N LEU A 560 -15.41 0.81 13.02
CA LEU A 560 -15.69 1.70 11.91
C LEU A 560 -15.30 3.11 12.36
N LYS A 561 -14.54 3.83 11.55
CA LYS A 561 -14.17 5.23 11.76
C LYS A 561 -14.58 6.08 10.55
N ALA A 562 -14.72 7.38 10.76
CA ALA A 562 -15.03 8.36 9.70
C ALA A 562 -14.09 9.56 9.81
N PHE A 563 -13.64 10.09 8.67
CA PHE A 563 -12.68 11.19 8.60
C PHE A 563 -13.27 12.39 7.89
N THR A 564 -13.11 13.58 8.47
CA THR A 564 -13.66 14.81 7.90
C THR A 564 -12.61 15.89 7.70
N ASN A 565 -12.78 16.66 6.62
CA ASN A 565 -11.99 17.83 6.28
C ASN A 565 -12.77 19.11 6.58
N LYS A 566 -12.07 20.20 6.93
CA LYS A 566 -12.66 21.53 7.05
C LYS A 566 -12.90 22.10 5.65
N ARG A 567 -14.14 22.50 5.39
CA ARG A 567 -14.54 23.20 4.17
C ARG A 567 -13.78 24.52 4.05
N LYS A 568 -13.08 24.67 2.91
CA LYS A 568 -12.19 25.81 2.60
C LYS A 568 -12.97 27.08 2.22
#